data_AF-A0A2V6MZN5-F1
#
_entry.id   AF-A0A2V6MZN5-F1
#
_cell.length_a   1.000
_cell.length_b   1.000
_cell.length_c   1.000
_cell.angle_alpha   90.00
_cell.angle_beta   90.00
_cell.angle_gamma   90.00
#
_symmetry.space_group_name_H-M   'P 1'
#
loop_
_entity.id
_entity.type
_entity.pdbx_description
1 polymer ?
#
loop_
_entity_poly.entity_id
_entity_poly.type
_entity_poly.pdbx_seq_one_letter_code
_entity_poly.pdbx_strand_id
1 'polypeptide(L)'
;MNTVRRLSYVFLCIVPFLCFVVVGVRAFRLPGVYQAVGFTYFAAIAMAAWTLSAGAIRAAVQGRRLLGLAGTLLITPFALVALLWVGLGGPWQANPAENQMRYLVLIVMATAIASGFVVLREALSQEGERFYATLGFAAIMLSGPLYLIWNTFAFGVFFAKEHAGEVPQALHSLDDIFDLLLFLAGFLTYLATVAFAASLGRVQWLGRKATRAFMIVNGVALLFLVIRGVQYPDPRATPWYTSPGFIVGIPAVPFIMPFLFGVVLLRRAGDAQSQEGT
;
A
#
# COMPACT_ATOMS: atom_id res chain seq x y z
N MET A 1 -23.80 11.25 6.68
CA MET A 1 -23.38 10.09 5.84
C MET A 1 -24.43 9.00 5.98
N ASN A 2 -24.97 8.49 4.86
CA ASN A 2 -25.97 7.41 4.90
C ASN A 2 -25.36 6.07 5.39
N THR A 3 -26.22 5.12 5.78
CA THR A 3 -25.79 3.83 6.36
C THR A 3 -24.84 3.06 5.44
N VAL A 4 -25.12 3.04 4.14
CA VAL A 4 -24.30 2.31 3.15
C VAL A 4 -22.89 2.89 3.06
N ARG A 5 -22.74 4.22 2.91
CA ARG A 5 -21.42 4.88 2.87
C ARG A 5 -20.65 4.68 4.18
N ARG A 6 -21.34 4.63 5.33
CA ARG A 6 -20.71 4.33 6.62
C ARG A 6 -20.17 2.90 6.67
N LEU A 7 -20.95 1.92 6.20
CA LEU A 7 -20.52 0.53 6.12
C LEU A 7 -19.35 0.37 5.15
N SER A 8 -19.40 1.00 3.97
CA SER A 8 -18.29 1.00 3.01
C SER A 8 -17.02 1.60 3.60
N TYR A 9 -17.12 2.71 4.33
CA TYR A 9 -15.98 3.33 5.01
C TYR A 9 -15.36 2.40 6.05
N VAL A 10 -16.18 1.82 6.94
CA VAL A 10 -15.69 0.89 7.98
C VAL A 10 -15.07 -0.35 7.37
N PHE A 11 -15.73 -0.94 6.37
CA PHE A 11 -15.22 -2.09 5.62
C PHE A 11 -13.85 -1.79 5.00
N LEU A 12 -13.72 -0.67 4.27
CA LEU A 12 -12.43 -0.28 3.70
C LEU A 12 -11.36 -0.06 4.77
N CYS A 13 -11.69 0.56 5.91
CA CYS A 13 -10.71 0.74 6.99
C CYS A 13 -10.14 -0.58 7.54
N ILE A 14 -10.88 -1.69 7.47
CA ILE A 14 -10.41 -3.00 7.97
C ILE A 14 -9.74 -3.85 6.88
N VAL A 15 -9.91 -3.50 5.60
CA VAL A 15 -9.41 -4.28 4.44
C VAL A 15 -7.94 -4.66 4.54
N PRO A 16 -6.98 -3.75 4.86
CA PRO A 16 -5.58 -4.13 4.90
C PRO A 16 -5.30 -5.26 5.89
N PHE A 17 -5.96 -5.23 7.06
CA PHE A 17 -5.80 -6.25 8.10
C PHE A 17 -6.45 -7.57 7.70
N LEU A 18 -7.65 -7.51 7.11
CA LEU A 18 -8.31 -8.69 6.55
C LEU A 18 -7.47 -9.34 5.45
N CYS A 19 -6.81 -8.56 4.59
CA CYS A 19 -5.92 -9.10 3.57
C CYS A 19 -4.77 -9.92 4.18
N PHE A 20 -4.15 -9.46 5.28
CA PHE A 20 -3.11 -10.25 5.96
C PHE A 20 -3.63 -11.57 6.53
N VAL A 21 -4.84 -11.55 7.11
CA VAL A 21 -5.47 -12.78 7.63
C VAL A 21 -5.75 -13.75 6.48
N VAL A 22 -6.42 -13.29 5.42
CA VAL A 22 -6.82 -14.15 4.30
C VAL A 22 -5.61 -14.67 3.53
N VAL A 23 -4.60 -13.84 3.27
CA VAL A 23 -3.36 -14.25 2.59
C VAL A 23 -2.52 -15.22 3.45
N GLY A 24 -2.59 -15.10 4.77
CA GLY A 24 -1.89 -15.99 5.70
C GLY A 24 -2.52 -17.37 5.87
N VAL A 25 -3.83 -17.52 5.60
CA VAL A 25 -4.54 -18.80 5.79
C VAL A 25 -4.30 -19.74 4.62
N ARG A 26 -3.35 -20.65 4.82
CA ARG A 26 -2.92 -21.65 3.82
C ARG A 26 -4.04 -22.60 3.37
N ALA A 27 -5.06 -22.81 4.21
CA ALA A 27 -6.22 -23.65 3.91
C ALA A 27 -7.01 -23.18 2.67
N PHE A 28 -6.84 -21.93 2.23
CA PHE A 28 -7.45 -21.44 1.00
C PHE A 28 -6.74 -21.88 -0.28
N ARG A 29 -5.61 -22.61 -0.24
CA ARG A 29 -4.91 -23.13 -1.45
C ARG A 29 -5.68 -24.25 -2.19
N LEU A 30 -7.00 -24.17 -2.26
CA LEU A 30 -7.86 -24.99 -3.11
C LEU A 30 -8.05 -24.26 -4.44
N PRO A 31 -7.57 -24.82 -5.57
CA PRO A 31 -7.79 -24.23 -6.89
C PRO A 31 -9.28 -23.95 -7.15
N GLY A 32 -9.58 -22.80 -7.72
CA GLY A 32 -10.94 -22.29 -7.93
C GLY A 32 -11.49 -21.51 -6.73
N VAL A 33 -11.25 -21.98 -5.50
CA VAL A 33 -11.81 -21.36 -4.28
C VAL A 33 -11.12 -20.03 -3.97
N TYR A 34 -9.79 -19.99 -3.92
CA TYR A 34 -9.11 -18.72 -3.60
C TYR A 34 -9.30 -17.67 -4.69
N GLN A 35 -9.42 -18.06 -5.96
CA GLN A 35 -9.72 -17.12 -7.05
C GLN A 35 -11.13 -16.54 -6.90
N ALA A 36 -12.12 -17.38 -6.58
CA ALA A 36 -13.50 -16.93 -6.37
C ALA A 36 -13.61 -16.01 -5.15
N VAL A 37 -13.00 -16.40 -4.02
CA VAL A 37 -12.93 -15.58 -2.81
C VAL A 37 -12.19 -14.27 -3.09
N GLY A 38 -11.06 -14.34 -3.78
CA GLY A 38 -10.24 -13.18 -4.08
C GLY A 38 -10.93 -12.20 -5.02
N PHE A 39 -11.58 -12.70 -6.09
CA PHE A 39 -12.38 -11.86 -6.98
C PHE A 39 -13.57 -11.21 -6.25
N THR A 40 -14.26 -11.98 -5.42
CA THR A 40 -15.37 -11.46 -4.59
C THR A 40 -14.87 -10.37 -3.65
N TYR A 41 -13.71 -10.56 -3.03
CA TYR A 41 -13.13 -9.59 -2.12
C TYR A 41 -12.66 -8.32 -2.83
N PHE A 42 -12.00 -8.45 -3.98
CA PHE A 42 -11.66 -7.33 -4.87
C PHE A 42 -12.91 -6.54 -5.28
N ALA A 43 -13.96 -7.24 -5.73
CA ALA A 43 -15.22 -6.62 -6.13
C ALA A 43 -15.87 -5.85 -4.96
N ALA A 44 -15.86 -6.43 -3.75
CA ALA A 44 -16.35 -5.76 -2.55
C ALA A 44 -15.58 -4.47 -2.24
N ILE A 45 -14.24 -4.49 -2.36
CA ILE A 45 -13.39 -3.29 -2.18
C ILE A 45 -13.71 -2.24 -3.24
N ALA A 46 -13.81 -2.64 -4.52
CA ALA A 46 -14.11 -1.72 -5.63
C ALA A 46 -15.50 -1.08 -5.46
N MET A 47 -16.52 -1.86 -5.11
CA MET A 47 -17.88 -1.37 -4.86
C MET A 47 -17.92 -0.43 -3.66
N ALA A 48 -17.22 -0.76 -2.57
CA ALA A 48 -17.15 0.09 -1.39
C ALA A 48 -16.44 1.43 -1.69
N ALA A 49 -15.34 1.39 -2.43
CA ALA A 49 -14.60 2.59 -2.86
C ALA A 49 -15.43 3.48 -3.80
N TRP A 50 -16.14 2.86 -4.74
CA TRP A 50 -17.07 3.56 -5.63
C TRP A 50 -18.20 4.20 -4.86
N THR A 51 -18.82 3.48 -3.93
CA THR A 51 -19.92 3.99 -3.10
C THR A 51 -19.48 5.13 -2.19
N LEU A 52 -18.25 5.07 -1.68
CA LEU A 52 -17.73 6.07 -0.76
C LEU A 52 -17.46 7.42 -1.45
N SER A 53 -17.01 7.38 -2.71
CA SER A 53 -16.67 8.55 -3.53
C SER A 53 -17.73 8.95 -4.55
N ALA A 54 -18.74 8.10 -4.78
CA ALA A 54 -19.89 8.27 -5.69
C ALA A 54 -19.58 8.98 -7.01
N GLY A 55 -18.48 8.58 -7.67
CA GLY A 55 -18.10 9.14 -8.97
C GLY A 55 -17.36 10.47 -8.90
N ALA A 56 -16.75 10.82 -7.76
CA ALA A 56 -15.89 11.99 -7.59
C ALA A 56 -14.81 12.15 -8.68
N ILE A 57 -14.32 11.04 -9.24
CA ILE A 57 -13.35 11.05 -10.35
C ILE A 57 -13.94 11.68 -11.63
N ARG A 58 -15.27 11.64 -11.79
CA ARG A 58 -16.01 12.26 -12.90
C ARG A 58 -16.56 13.64 -12.55
N ALA A 59 -16.24 14.19 -11.39
CA ALA A 59 -16.72 15.50 -10.99
C ALA A 59 -16.16 16.61 -11.89
N ALA A 60 -17.00 17.61 -12.19
CA ALA A 60 -16.57 18.81 -12.92
C ALA A 60 -15.58 19.66 -12.10
N VAL A 61 -15.71 19.65 -10.77
CA VAL A 61 -14.83 20.40 -9.86
C VAL A 61 -13.48 19.70 -9.72
N GLN A 62 -12.41 20.41 -10.12
CA GLN A 62 -11.04 19.87 -10.16
C GLN A 62 -10.56 19.32 -8.81
N GLY A 63 -10.79 20.04 -7.70
CA GLY A 63 -10.38 19.59 -6.36
C GLY A 63 -11.01 18.24 -5.97
N ARG A 64 -12.30 18.05 -6.25
CA ARG A 64 -13.00 16.77 -6.00
C ARG A 64 -12.46 15.65 -6.88
N ARG A 65 -12.17 15.95 -8.14
CA ARG A 65 -11.57 14.99 -9.09
C ARG A 65 -10.19 14.52 -8.61
N LEU A 66 -9.35 15.43 -8.13
CA LEU A 66 -8.03 15.09 -7.59
C LEU A 66 -8.15 14.22 -6.33
N LEU A 67 -9.06 14.54 -5.41
CA LEU A 67 -9.33 13.71 -4.22
C LEU A 67 -9.78 12.30 -4.60
N GLY A 68 -10.72 12.19 -5.54
CA GLY A 68 -11.21 10.91 -6.04
C GLY A 68 -10.10 10.08 -6.70
N LEU A 69 -9.28 10.71 -7.54
CA LEU A 69 -8.17 10.05 -8.23
C LEU A 69 -7.09 9.60 -7.26
N ALA A 70 -6.61 10.48 -6.37
CA ALA A 70 -5.64 10.14 -5.34
C ALA A 70 -6.16 9.02 -4.44
N GLY A 71 -7.42 9.11 -3.99
CA GLY A 71 -8.04 8.09 -3.16
C GLY A 71 -8.11 6.71 -3.83
N THR A 72 -8.44 6.68 -5.12
CA THR A 72 -8.54 5.43 -5.89
C THR A 72 -7.18 4.79 -6.10
N LEU A 73 -6.18 5.59 -6.48
CA LEU A 73 -4.80 5.13 -6.63
C LEU A 73 -4.25 4.56 -5.32
N LEU A 74 -4.52 5.22 -4.19
CA LEU A 74 -4.06 4.78 -2.88
C LEU A 74 -4.77 3.51 -2.36
N ILE A 75 -6.02 3.26 -2.77
CA ILE A 75 -6.75 2.02 -2.43
C ILE A 75 -6.32 0.83 -3.30
N THR A 76 -5.89 1.10 -4.54
CA THR A 76 -5.52 0.07 -5.54
C THR A 76 -4.63 -1.04 -4.99
N PRO A 77 -3.61 -0.79 -4.15
CA PRO A 77 -2.71 -1.84 -3.70
C PRO A 77 -3.39 -3.00 -2.98
N PHE A 78 -4.23 -2.72 -1.98
CA PHE A 78 -4.89 -3.80 -1.23
C PHE A 78 -6.09 -4.37 -1.98
N ALA A 79 -6.65 -3.64 -2.95
CA ALA A 79 -7.57 -4.25 -3.91
C ALA A 79 -6.84 -5.35 -4.70
N LEU A 80 -5.66 -5.06 -5.26
CA LEU A 80 -4.90 -6.06 -6.02
C LEU A 80 -4.42 -7.25 -5.16
N VAL A 81 -4.02 -6.99 -3.90
CA VAL A 81 -3.70 -8.07 -2.94
C VAL A 81 -4.93 -8.94 -2.66
N ALA A 82 -6.11 -8.34 -2.58
CA ALA A 82 -7.36 -9.05 -2.32
C ALA A 82 -7.74 -10.05 -3.41
N LEU A 83 -7.16 -9.99 -4.61
CA LEU A 83 -7.37 -11.02 -5.64
C LEU A 83 -6.74 -12.38 -5.26
N LEU A 84 -5.89 -12.44 -4.23
CA LEU A 84 -5.28 -13.66 -3.67
C LEU A 84 -4.41 -14.50 -4.64
N TRP A 85 -4.27 -14.06 -5.89
CA TRP A 85 -3.39 -14.62 -6.91
C TRP A 85 -1.89 -14.30 -6.73
N VAL A 86 -1.54 -13.47 -5.73
CA VAL A 86 -0.17 -13.01 -5.41
C VAL A 86 0.64 -14.00 -4.56
N GLY A 87 0.20 -15.25 -4.50
CA GLY A 87 0.77 -16.30 -3.65
C GLY A 87 0.34 -16.16 -2.19
N LEU A 88 -0.23 -17.24 -1.62
CA LEU A 88 -0.61 -17.31 -0.20
C LEU A 88 0.64 -17.63 0.65
N GLY A 89 0.82 -16.93 1.77
CA GLY A 89 1.99 -17.09 2.65
C GLY A 89 3.26 -16.36 2.19
N GLY A 90 4.37 -16.53 2.90
CA GLY A 90 5.64 -15.85 2.59
C GLY A 90 6.34 -16.36 1.31
N PRO A 91 7.28 -15.61 0.71
CA PRO A 91 7.95 -16.01 -0.53
C PRO A 91 8.71 -17.33 -0.43
N TRP A 92 9.20 -17.67 0.76
CA TRP A 92 9.84 -18.95 1.04
C TRP A 92 8.86 -20.15 1.10
N GLN A 93 7.54 -19.91 1.08
CA GLN A 93 6.48 -20.93 1.12
C GLN A 93 5.71 -21.05 -0.20
N ALA A 94 5.90 -20.09 -1.10
CA ALA A 94 5.25 -20.03 -2.41
C ALA A 94 6.14 -20.66 -3.48
N ASN A 95 5.53 -21.20 -4.53
CA ASN A 95 6.27 -21.66 -5.70
C ASN A 95 6.83 -20.45 -6.50
N PRO A 96 7.76 -20.65 -7.45
CA PRO A 96 8.37 -19.52 -8.14
C PRO A 96 7.36 -18.72 -9.00
N ALA A 97 6.42 -19.38 -9.68
CA ALA A 97 5.35 -18.70 -10.43
C ALA A 97 4.47 -17.79 -9.55
N GLU A 98 4.07 -18.25 -8.36
CA GLU A 98 3.33 -17.45 -7.37
C GLU A 98 4.14 -16.22 -6.94
N ASN A 99 5.45 -16.38 -6.73
CA ASN A 99 6.34 -15.28 -6.39
C ASN A 99 6.52 -14.28 -7.56
N GLN A 100 6.61 -14.75 -8.81
CA GLN A 100 6.62 -13.84 -9.97
C GLN A 100 5.38 -12.95 -9.97
N MET A 101 4.19 -13.54 -9.82
CA MET A 101 2.94 -12.79 -9.75
C MET A 101 2.90 -11.82 -8.57
N ARG A 102 3.45 -12.22 -7.40
CA ARG A 102 3.59 -11.33 -6.25
C ARG A 102 4.37 -10.07 -6.59
N TYR A 103 5.56 -10.22 -7.16
CA TYR A 103 6.43 -9.08 -7.45
C TYR A 103 5.89 -8.23 -8.59
N LEU A 104 5.21 -8.84 -9.56
CA LEU A 104 4.46 -8.09 -10.57
C LEU A 104 3.36 -7.21 -9.95
N VAL A 105 2.59 -7.75 -9.00
CA VAL A 105 1.57 -6.95 -8.31
C VAL A 105 2.22 -5.88 -7.43
N LEU A 106 3.33 -6.18 -6.74
CA LEU A 106 4.06 -5.16 -5.96
C LEU A 106 4.61 -4.02 -6.83
N ILE A 107 5.00 -4.27 -8.09
CA ILE A 107 5.33 -3.23 -9.07
C ILE A 107 4.13 -2.31 -9.27
N VAL A 108 2.95 -2.87 -9.59
CA VAL A 108 1.72 -2.09 -9.81
C VAL A 108 1.31 -1.33 -8.54
N MET A 109 1.46 -1.95 -7.36
CA MET A 109 1.19 -1.32 -6.06
C MET A 109 2.10 -0.11 -5.84
N ALA A 110 3.40 -0.24 -6.08
CA ALA A 110 4.36 0.85 -5.91
C ALA A 110 4.07 2.02 -6.86
N THR A 111 3.75 1.73 -8.13
CA THR A 111 3.32 2.75 -9.09
C THR A 111 2.06 3.45 -8.63
N ALA A 112 1.03 2.71 -8.23
CA ALA A 112 -0.24 3.28 -7.78
C ALA A 112 -0.06 4.17 -6.53
N ILE A 113 0.74 3.75 -5.55
CA ILE A 113 1.05 4.55 -4.36
C ILE A 113 1.80 5.83 -4.73
N ALA A 114 2.87 5.72 -5.53
CA ALA A 114 3.65 6.89 -5.94
C ALA A 114 2.78 7.90 -6.69
N SER A 115 2.00 7.45 -7.68
CA SER A 115 1.05 8.29 -8.40
C SER A 115 -0.03 8.88 -7.49
N GLY A 116 -0.58 8.10 -6.56
CA GLY A 116 -1.58 8.55 -5.60
C GLY A 116 -1.07 9.70 -4.73
N PHE A 117 0.18 9.62 -4.27
CA PHE A 117 0.81 10.70 -3.51
C PHE A 117 1.17 11.92 -4.36
N VAL A 118 1.56 11.74 -5.64
CA VAL A 118 1.76 12.86 -6.57
C VAL A 118 0.46 13.66 -6.73
N VAL A 119 -0.66 12.98 -6.99
CA VAL A 119 -1.98 13.61 -7.12
C VAL A 119 -2.42 14.25 -5.80
N LEU A 120 -2.16 13.59 -4.67
CA LEU A 120 -2.48 14.14 -3.35
C LEU A 120 -1.70 15.42 -3.04
N ARG A 121 -0.41 15.48 -3.40
CA ARG A 121 0.42 16.69 -3.25
C ARG A 121 -0.16 17.86 -4.05
N GLU A 122 -0.64 17.61 -5.25
CA GLU A 122 -1.32 18.64 -6.05
C GLU A 122 -2.61 19.12 -5.36
N ALA A 123 -3.45 18.20 -4.89
CA ALA A 123 -4.67 18.54 -4.17
C ALA A 123 -4.41 19.37 -2.90
N LEU A 124 -3.37 19.03 -2.13
CA LEU A 124 -2.98 19.77 -0.91
C LEU A 124 -2.40 21.14 -1.22
N SER A 125 -1.67 21.27 -2.34
CA SER A 125 -1.10 22.54 -2.79
C SER A 125 -2.18 23.55 -3.16
N GLN A 126 -3.32 23.09 -3.68
CA GLN A 126 -4.49 23.92 -3.99
C GLN A 126 -5.16 24.48 -2.73
N GLU A 127 -5.07 23.77 -1.62
CA GLU A 127 -5.54 24.21 -0.30
C GLU A 127 -4.49 25.05 0.47
N GLY A 128 -3.36 25.37 -0.16
CA GLY A 128 -2.30 26.19 0.43
C GLY A 128 -1.29 25.45 1.30
N GLU A 129 -1.39 24.13 1.50
CA GLU A 129 -0.37 23.36 2.21
C GLU A 129 0.72 22.89 1.22
N ARG A 130 1.91 23.46 1.36
CA ARG A 130 3.05 23.17 0.46
C ARG A 130 4.23 22.53 1.16
N PHE A 131 4.42 22.79 2.45
CA PHE A 131 5.66 22.42 3.14
C PHE A 131 5.74 20.91 3.35
N TYR A 132 4.77 20.34 4.08
CA TYR A 132 4.77 18.91 4.36
C TYR A 132 4.44 18.09 3.11
N ALA A 133 3.55 18.57 2.25
CA ALA A 133 3.25 17.94 0.97
C ALA A 133 4.51 17.83 0.08
N THR A 134 5.36 18.86 0.04
CA THR A 134 6.63 18.81 -0.74
C THR A 134 7.64 17.85 -0.12
N LEU A 135 7.78 17.83 1.21
CA LEU A 135 8.65 16.86 1.89
C LEU A 135 8.20 15.41 1.63
N GLY A 136 6.89 15.15 1.75
CA GLY A 136 6.32 13.84 1.45
C GLY A 136 6.48 13.45 -0.01
N PHE A 137 6.32 14.41 -0.92
CA PHE A 137 6.55 14.21 -2.35
C PHE A 137 8.01 13.88 -2.68
N ALA A 138 8.98 14.57 -2.09
CA ALA A 138 10.40 14.26 -2.28
C ALA A 138 10.71 12.82 -1.83
N ALA A 139 10.19 12.41 -0.67
CA ALA A 139 10.38 11.06 -0.16
C ALA A 139 9.75 9.99 -1.06
N ILE A 140 8.51 10.20 -1.55
CA ILE A 140 7.85 9.21 -2.41
C ILE A 140 8.47 9.12 -3.81
N MET A 141 9.02 10.23 -4.33
CA MET A 141 9.71 10.24 -5.62
C MET A 141 11.03 9.48 -5.62
N LEU A 142 11.64 9.30 -4.44
CA LEU A 142 12.76 8.39 -4.26
C LEU A 142 12.27 6.96 -3.97
N SER A 143 11.28 6.82 -3.09
CA SER A 143 10.79 5.51 -2.67
C SER A 143 10.17 4.68 -3.79
N GLY A 144 9.37 5.30 -4.66
CA GLY A 144 8.67 4.61 -5.75
C GLY A 144 9.64 3.88 -6.68
N PRO A 145 10.62 4.58 -7.28
CA PRO A 145 11.66 3.95 -8.10
C PRO A 145 12.45 2.86 -7.37
N LEU A 146 12.78 3.04 -6.09
CA LEU A 146 13.49 2.00 -5.32
C LEU A 146 12.66 0.71 -5.19
N TYR A 147 11.36 0.82 -4.93
CA TYR A 147 10.47 -0.34 -4.97
C TYR A 147 10.38 -0.96 -6.36
N LEU A 148 10.32 -0.16 -7.43
CA LEU A 148 10.27 -0.69 -8.80
C LEU A 148 11.52 -1.49 -9.13
N ILE A 149 12.70 -0.98 -8.80
CA ILE A 149 13.98 -1.67 -9.01
C ILE A 149 14.00 -2.97 -8.21
N TRP A 150 13.68 -2.90 -6.91
CA TRP A 150 13.69 -4.08 -6.04
C TRP A 150 12.69 -5.16 -6.48
N ASN A 151 11.44 -4.78 -6.78
CA ASN A 151 10.43 -5.73 -7.22
C ASN A 151 10.75 -6.32 -8.60
N THR A 152 11.33 -5.54 -9.52
CA THR A 152 11.72 -6.06 -10.84
C THR A 152 12.86 -7.06 -10.72
N PHE A 153 13.83 -6.79 -9.84
CA PHE A 153 14.88 -7.76 -9.54
C PHE A 153 14.32 -9.04 -8.93
N ALA A 154 13.48 -8.91 -7.90
CA ALA A 154 12.86 -10.06 -7.25
C ALA A 154 12.02 -10.88 -8.24
N PHE A 155 11.27 -10.21 -9.13
CA PHE A 155 10.59 -10.86 -10.25
C PHE A 155 11.59 -11.65 -11.11
N GLY A 156 12.71 -11.04 -11.51
CA GLY A 156 13.77 -11.68 -12.30
C GLY A 156 14.39 -12.90 -11.62
N VAL A 157 14.63 -12.84 -10.31
CA VAL A 157 15.14 -13.97 -9.51
C VAL A 157 14.18 -15.17 -9.57
N PHE A 158 12.88 -14.93 -9.35
CA PHE A 158 11.89 -16.02 -9.42
C PHE A 158 11.54 -16.43 -10.85
N PHE A 159 11.73 -15.55 -11.83
CA PHE A 159 11.69 -15.89 -13.26
C PHE A 159 12.80 -16.87 -13.64
N ALA A 160 14.05 -16.55 -13.27
CA ALA A 160 15.19 -17.43 -13.50
C ALA A 160 15.00 -18.78 -12.81
N LYS A 161 14.56 -18.77 -11.54
CA LYS A 161 14.30 -20.01 -10.79
C LYS A 161 13.25 -20.91 -11.43
N GLU A 162 12.17 -20.34 -11.98
CA GLU A 162 11.12 -21.13 -12.65
C GLU A 162 11.62 -21.76 -13.95
N HIS A 163 12.41 -21.03 -14.75
CA HIS A 163 12.81 -21.47 -16.09
C HIS A 163 14.12 -22.26 -16.14
N ALA A 164 15.05 -21.96 -15.22
CA ALA A 164 16.36 -22.61 -15.15
C ALA A 164 16.46 -23.61 -13.97
N GLY A 165 15.44 -23.71 -13.11
CA GLY A 165 15.42 -24.59 -11.94
C GLY A 165 16.22 -24.07 -10.73
N GLU A 166 17.16 -23.15 -10.95
CA GLU A 166 18.00 -22.54 -9.91
C GLU A 166 18.16 -21.02 -10.09
N VAL A 167 18.57 -20.35 -9.02
CA VAL A 167 18.91 -18.92 -9.05
C VAL A 167 20.40 -18.78 -9.36
N PRO A 168 20.79 -18.07 -10.44
CA PRO A 168 22.20 -17.85 -10.75
C PRO A 168 22.97 -17.21 -9.59
N GLN A 169 24.18 -17.69 -9.32
CA GLN A 169 25.02 -17.19 -8.22
C GLN A 169 25.28 -15.67 -8.30
N ALA A 170 25.40 -15.14 -9.52
CA ALA A 170 25.56 -13.70 -9.73
C ALA A 170 24.39 -12.86 -9.17
N LEU A 171 23.17 -13.41 -9.11
CA LEU A 171 22.03 -12.73 -8.49
C LEU A 171 22.12 -12.79 -6.96
N HIS A 172 22.56 -13.92 -6.39
CA HIS A 172 22.79 -14.04 -4.95
C HIS A 172 23.83 -13.06 -4.42
N SER A 173 24.87 -12.77 -5.18
CA SER A 173 25.89 -11.77 -4.81
C SER A 173 25.35 -10.34 -4.67
N LEU A 174 24.10 -10.09 -5.10
CA LEU A 174 23.47 -8.78 -5.01
C LEU A 174 22.46 -8.67 -3.85
N ASP A 175 22.23 -9.75 -3.08
CA ASP A 175 21.17 -9.81 -2.05
C ASP A 175 21.28 -8.64 -1.04
N ASP A 176 22.48 -8.34 -0.52
CA ASP A 176 22.71 -7.23 0.41
C ASP A 176 22.36 -5.86 -0.20
N ILE A 177 22.60 -5.66 -1.49
CA ILE A 177 22.27 -4.41 -2.21
C ILE A 177 20.75 -4.27 -2.32
N PHE A 178 20.05 -5.37 -2.63
CA PHE A 178 18.60 -5.35 -2.72
C PHE A 178 17.93 -5.17 -1.36
N ASP A 179 18.49 -5.74 -0.29
CA ASP A 179 18.05 -5.48 1.07
C ASP A 179 18.19 -4.01 1.46
N LEU A 180 19.28 -3.35 1.04
CA LEU A 180 19.44 -1.90 1.19
C LEU A 180 18.40 -1.11 0.40
N LEU A 181 18.13 -1.48 -0.86
CA LEU A 181 17.11 -0.81 -1.66
C LEU A 181 15.73 -0.92 -1.00
N LEU A 182 15.36 -2.11 -0.51
CA LEU A 182 14.09 -2.33 0.18
C LEU A 182 14.01 -1.54 1.49
N PHE A 183 15.09 -1.53 2.28
CA PHE A 183 15.18 -0.75 3.51
C PHE A 183 14.92 0.75 3.23
N LEU A 184 15.63 1.32 2.25
CA LEU A 184 15.48 2.72 1.88
C LEU A 184 14.08 3.03 1.34
N ALA A 185 13.51 2.13 0.53
CA ALA A 185 12.15 2.28 0.02
C ALA A 185 11.11 2.28 1.17
N GLY A 186 11.22 1.34 2.11
CA GLY A 186 10.37 1.29 3.30
C GLY A 186 10.50 2.55 4.17
N PHE A 187 11.75 2.94 4.47
CA PHE A 187 12.07 4.12 5.26
C PHE A 187 11.43 5.39 4.68
N LEU A 188 11.64 5.61 3.38
CA LEU A 188 11.13 6.78 2.68
C LEU A 188 9.60 6.76 2.56
N THR A 189 8.97 5.60 2.40
CA THR A 189 7.49 5.50 2.40
C THR A 189 6.89 5.85 3.75
N TYR A 190 7.49 5.37 4.85
CA TYR A 190 7.04 5.74 6.19
C TYR A 190 7.21 7.25 6.45
N LEU A 191 8.34 7.83 6.05
CA LEU A 191 8.58 9.27 6.15
C LEU A 191 7.59 10.07 5.30
N ALA A 192 7.34 9.65 4.06
CA ALA A 192 6.36 10.26 3.18
C ALA A 192 4.98 10.25 3.82
N THR A 193 4.59 9.12 4.38
CA THR A 193 3.30 8.94 5.05
C THR A 193 3.14 9.86 6.26
N VAL A 194 4.19 10.02 7.08
CA VAL A 194 4.19 10.99 8.20
C VAL A 194 4.00 12.42 7.69
N ALA A 195 4.73 12.82 6.65
CA ALA A 195 4.64 14.15 6.08
C ALA A 195 3.24 14.42 5.49
N PHE A 196 2.68 13.47 4.72
CA PHE A 196 1.31 13.60 4.20
C PHE A 196 0.25 13.58 5.30
N ALA A 197 0.42 12.81 6.39
CA ALA A 197 -0.48 12.89 7.55
C ALA A 197 -0.49 14.29 8.16
N ALA A 198 0.69 14.89 8.34
CA ALA A 198 0.83 16.24 8.88
C ALA A 198 0.20 17.28 7.94
N SER A 199 0.41 17.15 6.63
CA SER A 199 -0.21 18.01 5.62
C SER A 199 -1.74 17.93 5.65
N LEU A 200 -2.29 16.71 5.62
CA LEU A 200 -3.74 16.46 5.74
C LEU A 200 -4.31 17.01 7.05
N GLY A 201 -3.56 16.94 8.14
CA GLY A 201 -3.95 17.53 9.42
C GLY A 201 -3.99 19.06 9.40
N ARG A 202 -3.04 19.71 8.71
CA ARG A 202 -2.98 21.17 8.57
C ARG A 202 -4.17 21.73 7.80
N VAL A 203 -4.56 21.08 6.70
CA VAL A 203 -5.75 21.46 5.91
C VAL A 203 -7.06 20.94 6.53
N GLN A 204 -7.01 20.30 7.70
CA GLN A 204 -8.16 19.71 8.39
C GLN A 204 -8.90 18.64 7.56
N TRP A 205 -8.19 17.99 6.64
CA TRP A 205 -8.68 16.82 5.91
C TRP A 205 -8.64 15.55 6.75
N LEU A 206 -7.75 15.56 7.75
CA LEU A 206 -7.67 14.54 8.79
C LEU A 206 -7.85 15.21 10.15
N GLY A 207 -8.70 14.62 11.01
CA GLY A 207 -8.92 15.14 12.35
C GLY A 207 -7.65 15.02 13.21
N ARG A 208 -7.45 15.93 14.18
CA ARG A 208 -6.23 16.00 15.02
C ARG A 208 -5.80 14.66 15.63
N LYS A 209 -6.76 13.89 16.14
CA LYS A 209 -6.50 12.56 16.74
C LYS A 209 -6.02 11.56 15.69
N ALA A 210 -6.67 11.54 14.53
CA ALA A 210 -6.28 10.67 13.43
C ALA A 210 -4.89 11.07 12.90
N THR A 211 -4.62 12.36 12.66
CA THR A 211 -3.28 12.83 12.27
C THR A 211 -2.19 12.34 13.22
N ARG A 212 -2.40 12.50 14.53
CA ARG A 212 -1.46 11.99 15.54
C ARG A 212 -1.29 10.47 15.47
N ALA A 213 -2.39 9.72 15.33
CA ALA A 213 -2.34 8.26 15.22
C ALA A 213 -1.52 7.81 14.01
N PHE A 214 -1.77 8.39 12.83
CA PHE A 214 -0.99 8.12 11.62
C PHE A 214 0.50 8.42 11.84
N MET A 215 0.83 9.58 12.40
CA MET A 215 2.22 9.95 12.65
C MET A 215 2.91 9.01 13.65
N ILE A 216 2.24 8.66 14.76
CA ILE A 216 2.79 7.78 15.79
C ILE A 216 3.02 6.38 15.23
N VAL A 217 2.02 5.78 14.56
CA VAL A 217 2.15 4.41 14.06
C VAL A 217 3.25 4.32 12.99
N ASN A 218 3.34 5.27 12.07
CA ASN A 218 4.42 5.30 11.08
C ASN A 218 5.78 5.59 11.73
N GLY A 219 5.84 6.44 12.76
CA GLY A 219 7.08 6.69 13.51
C GLY A 219 7.58 5.45 14.26
N VAL A 220 6.68 4.69 14.88
CA VAL A 220 7.00 3.40 15.53
C VAL A 220 7.42 2.37 14.48
N ALA A 221 6.73 2.30 13.33
CA ALA A 221 7.12 1.39 12.26
C ALA A 221 8.50 1.73 11.68
N LEU A 222 8.80 3.01 11.50
CA LEU A 222 10.11 3.50 11.10
C LEU A 222 11.19 3.13 12.11
N LEU A 223 10.90 3.28 13.41
CA LEU A 223 11.82 2.88 14.48
C LEU A 223 12.12 1.38 14.44
N PHE A 224 11.10 0.53 14.29
CA PHE A 224 11.30 -0.91 14.16
C PHE A 224 12.07 -1.27 12.88
N LEU A 225 11.85 -0.56 11.78
CA LEU A 225 12.60 -0.76 10.55
C LEU A 225 14.08 -0.40 10.74
N VAL A 226 14.38 0.71 11.42
CA VAL A 226 15.75 1.13 11.74
C VAL A 226 16.43 0.13 12.69
N ILE A 227 15.73 -0.35 13.72
CA ILE A 227 16.25 -1.37 14.65
C ILE A 227 16.54 -2.70 13.93
N ARG A 228 15.69 -3.08 12.96
CA ARG A 228 15.94 -4.25 12.10
C ARG A 228 17.28 -4.13 11.36
N GLY A 229 17.72 -2.91 11.05
CA GLY A 229 18.89 -2.65 10.22
C GLY A 229 18.60 -2.82 8.73
N VAL A 230 19.67 -2.85 7.93
CA VAL A 230 19.59 -2.94 6.46
C VAL A 230 19.29 -4.35 5.99
N GLN A 231 19.96 -5.35 6.57
CA GLN A 231 19.79 -6.75 6.18
C GLN A 231 18.41 -7.26 6.57
N TYR A 232 17.77 -7.95 5.63
CA TYR A 232 16.49 -8.57 5.87
C TYR A 232 16.69 -9.87 6.66
N PRO A 233 16.06 -10.05 7.83
CA PRO A 233 16.31 -11.25 8.63
C PRO A 233 15.84 -12.52 7.91
N ASP A 234 16.57 -13.63 8.06
CA ASP A 234 16.15 -14.91 7.51
C ASP A 234 14.83 -15.37 8.16
N PRO A 235 13.73 -15.49 7.40
CA PRO A 235 12.43 -15.94 7.90
C PRO A 235 12.41 -17.38 8.41
N ARG A 236 13.45 -18.18 8.12
CA ARG A 236 13.57 -19.57 8.56
C ARG A 236 14.29 -19.71 9.91
N ALA A 237 15.10 -18.72 10.28
CA ALA A 237 15.89 -18.75 11.51
C ALA A 237 15.04 -18.49 12.77
N THR A 238 14.03 -17.62 12.67
CA THR A 238 13.09 -17.33 13.76
C THR A 238 11.68 -17.13 13.20
N PRO A 239 10.62 -17.37 14.01
CA PRO A 239 9.25 -17.10 13.57
C PRO A 239 9.10 -15.61 13.24
N TRP A 240 9.01 -15.28 11.96
CA TRP A 240 9.02 -13.89 11.47
C TRP A 240 7.96 -12.98 12.12
N TYR A 241 6.83 -13.53 12.55
CA TYR A 241 5.74 -12.78 13.19
C TYR A 241 6.06 -12.31 14.62
N THR A 242 7.14 -12.80 15.23
CA THR A 242 7.64 -12.30 16.54
C THR A 242 8.68 -11.20 16.38
N SER A 243 9.03 -10.81 15.15
CA SER A 243 9.98 -9.74 14.86
C SER A 243 9.26 -8.52 14.27
N PRO A 244 8.98 -7.47 15.06
CA PRO A 244 8.33 -6.26 14.58
C PRO A 244 9.08 -5.63 13.41
N GLY A 245 10.42 -5.64 13.46
CA GLY A 245 11.30 -5.16 12.39
C GLY A 245 11.10 -5.92 11.08
N PHE A 246 10.95 -7.24 11.14
CA PHE A 246 10.61 -8.04 9.96
C PHE A 246 9.27 -7.60 9.38
N ILE A 247 8.23 -7.51 10.22
CA ILE A 247 6.86 -7.20 9.79
C ILE A 247 6.81 -5.84 9.07
N VAL A 248 7.39 -4.80 9.65
CA VAL A 248 7.38 -3.45 9.05
C VAL A 248 8.24 -3.36 7.79
N GLY A 249 9.20 -4.28 7.63
CA GLY A 249 9.99 -4.41 6.40
C GLY A 249 9.28 -5.15 5.27
N ILE A 250 8.17 -5.85 5.53
CA ILE A 250 7.41 -6.54 4.47
C ILE A 250 6.95 -5.50 3.43
N PRO A 251 7.26 -5.64 2.13
CA PRO A 251 7.04 -4.59 1.12
C PRO A 251 5.62 -4.01 1.07
N ALA A 252 4.59 -4.81 1.36
CA ALA A 252 3.20 -4.35 1.36
C ALA A 252 2.78 -3.60 2.64
N VAL A 253 3.47 -3.78 3.76
CA VAL A 253 3.11 -3.19 5.06
C VAL A 253 3.24 -1.67 5.08
N PRO A 254 4.29 -1.05 4.52
CA PRO A 254 4.37 0.40 4.36
C PRO A 254 3.19 1.02 3.59
N PHE A 255 2.47 0.24 2.78
CA PHE A 255 1.33 0.72 1.99
C PHE A 255 -0.02 0.72 2.73
N ILE A 256 -0.10 0.15 3.95
CA ILE A 256 -1.34 0.14 4.76
C ILE A 256 -1.82 1.56 5.03
N MET A 257 -0.92 2.44 5.47
CA MET A 257 -1.27 3.81 5.85
C MET A 257 -1.61 4.68 4.63
N PRO A 258 -0.86 4.64 3.52
CA PRO A 258 -1.28 5.20 2.25
C PRO A 258 -2.68 4.73 1.82
N PHE A 259 -2.99 3.44 1.94
CA PHE A 259 -4.33 2.92 1.67
C PHE A 259 -5.41 3.59 2.53
N LEU A 260 -5.16 3.72 3.84
CA LEU A 260 -6.11 4.37 4.75
C LEU A 260 -6.28 5.87 4.45
N PHE A 261 -5.24 6.57 3.98
CA PHE A 261 -5.43 7.90 3.40
C PHE A 261 -6.38 7.86 2.22
N GLY A 262 -6.22 6.88 1.33
CA GLY A 262 -7.13 6.70 0.20
C GLY A 262 -8.60 6.62 0.62
N VAL A 263 -8.90 5.83 1.66
CA VAL A 263 -10.26 5.74 2.24
C VAL A 263 -10.76 7.10 2.74
N VAL A 264 -9.92 7.86 3.45
CA VAL A 264 -10.29 9.21 3.95
C VAL A 264 -10.55 10.18 2.79
N LEU A 265 -9.72 10.15 1.74
CA LEU A 265 -9.86 11.03 0.58
C LEU A 265 -11.14 10.72 -0.20
N LEU A 266 -11.46 9.44 -0.43
CA LEU A 266 -12.69 9.04 -1.10
C LEU A 266 -13.93 9.47 -0.30
N ARG A 267 -13.89 9.32 1.04
CA ARG A 267 -14.98 9.79 1.91
C ARG A 267 -15.19 11.29 1.76
N ARG A 268 -14.10 12.07 1.83
CA ARG A 268 -14.14 13.53 1.71
C ARG A 268 -14.69 13.96 0.36
N ALA A 269 -14.26 13.30 -0.71
CA ALA A 269 -14.74 13.58 -2.06
C ALA A 269 -16.26 13.35 -2.20
N GLY A 270 -16.80 12.28 -1.63
CA GLY A 270 -18.24 12.00 -1.63
C GLY A 270 -19.06 12.89 -0.68
N ASP A 271 -18.47 13.33 0.44
CA ASP A 271 -19.12 14.27 1.37
C ASP A 271 -19.30 15.65 0.72
N ALA A 272 -18.28 16.13 0.00
CA ALA A 272 -18.36 17.37 -0.77
C ALA A 272 -19.44 17.31 -1.87
N GLN A 273 -19.66 16.15 -2.50
CA GLN A 273 -20.72 15.98 -3.50
C GLN A 273 -22.13 16.03 -2.89
N SER A 274 -22.29 15.50 -1.68
CA SER A 274 -23.58 15.48 -1.00
C SER A 274 -24.04 16.89 -0.58
N GLN A 275 -23.09 17.82 -0.39
CA GLN A 275 -23.36 19.21 0.01
C GLN A 275 -23.73 20.13 -1.17
N GLU A 276 -23.37 19.78 -2.40
CA GLU A 276 -23.73 20.56 -3.61
C GLU A 276 -25.08 20.17 -4.21
N GLY A 277 -25.59 18.97 -3.86
CA GLY A 277 -26.90 18.48 -4.32
C GLY A 277 -28.08 18.88 -3.43
N THR A 278 -27.85 19.71 -2.42
CA THR A 278 -28.85 20.34 -1.53
C THR A 278 -28.84 21.84 -1.74
#